data_AF-A0A6A4B073-F1
#
_entry.id   AF-A0A6A4B073-F1
#
_cell.length_a   1.000
_cell.length_b   1.000
_cell.length_c   1.000
_cell.angle_alpha   90.00
_cell.angle_beta   90.00
_cell.angle_gamma   90.00
#
_symmetry.space_group_name_H-M   'P 1'
#
loop_
_entity.id
_entity.type
_entity.pdbx_description
1 polymer ?
#
loop_
_entity_poly.entity_id
_entity_poly.type
_entity_poly.pdbx_seq_one_letter_code
_entity_poly.pdbx_strand_id
1 'polypeptide(L)'
;RVERFDKYESSLIAHVSAAAQEAARATMRAEAQSAAQASATNTASFAARPTTTKPVEMSVPTFDGKDSDSLVFWVREIKIALSAGQIYDARAQVAFGISNLGGRARAWAMARETATPGYFTSWSFMEQELRSTFLLANVAYRHRCAGRCPRTPL
;
A
#
# COMPACT_ATOMS: atom_id res chain seq x y z
N ARG A 1 -14.98 24.33 -75.11
CA ARG A 1 -13.55 24.03 -74.86
C ARG A 1 -13.18 24.22 -73.38
N VAL A 2 -13.77 25.20 -72.69
CA VAL A 2 -13.52 25.53 -71.27
C VAL A 2 -13.96 24.41 -70.30
N GLU A 3 -15.17 23.85 -70.44
CA GLU A 3 -15.69 22.84 -69.50
C GLU A 3 -14.84 21.55 -69.35
N ARG A 4 -14.07 21.19 -70.38
CA ARG A 4 -13.20 20.00 -70.32
C ARG A 4 -11.96 20.26 -69.46
N PHE A 5 -11.48 21.50 -69.44
CA PHE A 5 -10.37 21.93 -68.59
C PHE A 5 -10.81 22.01 -67.12
N ASP A 6 -11.98 22.59 -66.84
CA ASP A 6 -12.51 22.68 -65.47
C ASP A 6 -12.70 21.28 -64.84
N LYS A 7 -13.13 20.30 -65.64
CA LYS A 7 -13.27 18.91 -65.22
C LYS A 7 -11.92 18.25 -64.91
N TYR A 8 -10.87 18.57 -65.68
CA TYR A 8 -9.53 18.05 -65.45
C TYR A 8 -8.92 18.63 -64.17
N GLU A 9 -9.04 19.94 -63.97
CA GLU A 9 -8.55 20.61 -62.75
C GLU A 9 -9.26 20.09 -61.50
N SER A 10 -10.59 19.93 -61.55
CA SER A 10 -11.36 19.35 -60.46
C SER A 10 -10.94 17.92 -60.14
N SER A 11 -10.67 17.09 -61.16
CA SER A 11 -10.19 15.72 -60.97
C SER A 11 -8.79 15.70 -60.34
N LEU A 12 -7.90 16.59 -60.76
CA LEU A 12 -6.54 16.67 -60.24
C LEU A 12 -6.54 17.08 -58.76
N ILE A 13 -7.35 18.07 -58.39
CA ILE A 13 -7.52 18.52 -57.00
C ILE A 13 -8.11 17.39 -56.13
N ALA A 14 -9.09 16.63 -56.66
CA ALA A 14 -9.66 15.49 -55.96
C ALA A 14 -8.63 14.37 -55.69
N HIS A 15 -7.76 14.07 -56.66
CA HIS A 15 -6.72 13.06 -56.47
C HIS A 15 -5.64 13.51 -55.46
N VAL A 16 -5.20 14.76 -55.54
CA VAL A 16 -4.19 15.29 -54.61
C VAL A 16 -4.75 15.36 -53.18
N SER A 17 -5.99 15.80 -53.02
CA SER A 17 -6.66 15.83 -51.70
C SER A 17 -6.90 14.43 -51.14
N ALA A 18 -7.31 13.47 -51.98
CA ALA A 18 -7.45 12.07 -51.57
C ALA A 18 -6.11 11.47 -51.12
N ALA A 19 -5.03 11.72 -51.87
CA ALA A 19 -3.69 11.26 -51.52
C ALA A 19 -3.19 11.87 -50.21
N ALA A 20 -3.40 13.18 -50.01
CA ALA A 20 -3.04 13.86 -48.77
C ALA A 20 -3.82 13.32 -47.56
N GLN A 21 -5.11 13.02 -47.75
CA GLN A 21 -5.95 12.47 -46.68
C GLN A 21 -5.54 11.04 -46.32
N GLU A 22 -5.15 10.23 -47.31
CA GLU A 22 -4.68 8.86 -47.05
C GLU A 22 -3.34 8.85 -46.32
N ALA A 23 -2.42 9.77 -46.67
CA ALA A 23 -1.18 9.96 -45.93
C ALA A 23 -1.45 10.35 -44.47
N ALA A 24 -2.38 11.27 -44.22
CA ALA A 24 -2.76 11.65 -42.85
C ALA A 24 -3.34 10.47 -42.06
N ARG A 25 -4.18 9.64 -42.69
CA ARG A 25 -4.72 8.42 -42.06
C ARG A 25 -3.63 7.38 -41.79
N ALA A 26 -2.65 7.23 -42.68
CA ALA A 26 -1.53 6.33 -42.49
C ALA A 26 -0.67 6.75 -41.29
N THR A 27 -0.38 8.05 -41.15
CA THR A 27 0.34 8.60 -39.99
C THR A 27 -0.41 8.34 -38.69
N MET A 28 -1.72 8.64 -38.63
CA MET A 28 -2.50 8.38 -37.41
C MET A 28 -2.55 6.88 -37.05
N ARG A 29 -2.57 5.98 -38.03
CA ARG A 29 -2.50 4.53 -37.77
C ARG A 29 -1.13 4.12 -37.25
N ALA A 30 -0.04 4.67 -37.80
CA ALA A 30 1.32 4.38 -37.34
C ALA A 30 1.53 4.85 -35.90
N GLU A 31 1.04 6.05 -35.55
CA GLU A 31 1.09 6.56 -34.18
C GLU A 31 0.25 5.72 -33.22
N ALA A 32 -0.97 5.33 -33.60
CA ALA A 32 -1.82 4.46 -32.79
C ALA A 32 -1.19 3.07 -32.56
N GLN A 33 -0.55 2.51 -33.59
CA GLN A 33 0.18 1.23 -33.48
C GLN A 33 1.42 1.35 -32.59
N SER A 34 2.18 2.44 -32.71
CA SER A 34 3.34 2.72 -31.85
C SER A 34 2.92 2.89 -30.38
N ALA A 35 1.85 3.64 -30.11
CA ALA A 35 1.30 3.80 -28.76
C ALA A 35 0.78 2.46 -28.19
N ALA A 36 0.15 1.62 -29.01
CA ALA A 36 -0.29 0.28 -28.60
C ALA A 36 0.90 -0.66 -28.31
N GLN A 37 1.96 -0.62 -29.11
CA GLN A 37 3.20 -1.39 -28.88
C GLN A 37 3.93 -0.93 -27.62
N ALA A 38 4.04 0.38 -27.39
CA ALA A 38 4.62 0.94 -26.16
C ALA A 38 3.81 0.52 -24.92
N SER A 39 2.48 0.55 -25.03
CA SER A 39 1.58 0.10 -23.96
C SER A 39 1.75 -1.41 -23.70
N ALA A 40 1.80 -2.24 -24.74
CA ALA A 40 2.01 -3.69 -24.60
C ALA A 40 3.38 -4.03 -24.00
N THR A 41 4.43 -3.30 -24.37
CA THR A 41 5.80 -3.51 -23.87
C THR A 41 5.93 -3.12 -22.40
N ASN A 42 5.28 -2.03 -21.97
CA ASN A 42 5.20 -1.65 -20.55
C ASN A 42 4.38 -2.67 -19.74
N THR A 43 3.29 -3.18 -20.31
CA THR A 43 2.45 -4.20 -19.64
C THR A 43 3.18 -5.54 -19.54
N ALA A 44 4.00 -5.92 -20.52
CA ALA A 44 4.81 -7.14 -20.50
C ALA A 44 6.02 -7.03 -19.53
N SER A 45 6.60 -5.84 -19.38
CA SER A 45 7.70 -5.60 -18.44
C SER A 45 7.23 -5.54 -16.98
N PHE A 46 5.97 -5.15 -16.76
CA PHE A 46 5.28 -5.19 -15.47
C PHE A 46 4.37 -6.41 -15.29
N ALA A 47 4.36 -7.37 -16.23
CA ALA A 47 3.79 -8.68 -16.00
C ALA A 47 4.60 -9.28 -14.85
N ALA A 48 4.05 -9.13 -13.65
CA ALA A 48 4.70 -9.40 -12.39
C ALA A 48 5.34 -10.77 -12.47
N ARG A 49 6.66 -10.79 -12.63
CA ARG A 49 7.46 -11.99 -12.38
C ARG A 49 6.97 -12.48 -11.02
N PRO A 50 6.40 -13.69 -10.92
CA PRO A 50 6.01 -14.21 -9.62
C PRO A 50 7.27 -14.21 -8.78
N THR A 51 7.36 -13.30 -7.79
CA THR A 51 8.42 -13.31 -6.81
C THR A 51 8.13 -14.49 -5.91
N THR A 52 8.50 -15.69 -6.38
CA THR A 52 8.57 -16.92 -5.58
C THR A 52 9.77 -16.85 -4.63
N THR A 53 10.09 -15.65 -4.12
CA THR A 53 11.12 -15.46 -3.12
C THR A 53 10.60 -16.13 -1.87
N LYS A 54 11.34 -17.11 -1.36
CA LYS A 54 10.95 -17.81 -0.12
C LYS A 54 10.69 -16.77 0.98
N PRO A 55 9.63 -16.92 1.79
CA PRO A 55 9.41 -16.09 2.96
C PRO A 55 10.66 -16.03 3.82
N VAL A 56 11.04 -14.83 4.26
CA VAL A 56 12.15 -14.64 5.19
C VAL A 56 11.60 -14.73 6.60
N GLU A 57 12.13 -15.67 7.40
CA GLU A 57 11.81 -15.75 8.81
C GLU A 57 12.48 -14.59 9.55
N MET A 58 11.68 -13.64 10.04
CA MET A 58 12.13 -12.47 10.76
C MET A 58 11.85 -12.63 12.25
N SER A 59 12.89 -12.51 13.08
CA SER A 59 12.72 -12.43 14.54
C SER A 59 12.31 -11.00 14.91
N VAL A 60 11.14 -10.86 15.56
CA VAL A 60 10.68 -9.57 16.08
C VAL A 60 10.87 -9.56 17.60
N PRO A 61 11.40 -8.47 18.20
CA PRO A 61 11.50 -8.38 19.65
C PRO A 61 10.11 -8.44 20.28
N THR A 62 10.00 -9.05 21.47
CA THR A 62 8.72 -9.13 22.18
C THR A 62 8.34 -7.77 22.78
N PHE A 63 7.10 -7.32 22.58
CA PHE A 63 6.57 -6.14 23.27
C PHE A 63 5.84 -6.53 24.56
N ASP A 64 6.32 -6.04 25.71
CA ASP A 64 5.79 -6.42 27.03
C ASP A 64 4.70 -5.47 27.57
N GLY A 65 4.47 -4.35 26.90
CA GLY A 65 3.49 -3.34 27.30
C GLY A 65 3.99 -2.34 28.36
N LYS A 66 5.30 -2.21 28.64
CA LYS A 66 5.83 -1.24 29.61
C LYS A 66 6.05 0.15 29.02
N ASP A 67 6.86 0.25 27.98
CA ASP A 67 7.30 1.52 27.41
C ASP A 67 6.43 1.91 26.22
N SER A 68 5.67 3.00 26.33
CA SER A 68 4.83 3.47 25.22
C SER A 68 5.65 3.83 23.99
N ASP A 69 6.83 4.39 24.20
CA ASP A 69 7.67 4.91 23.13
C ASP A 69 8.28 3.77 22.31
N SER A 70 8.45 2.57 22.91
CA SER A 70 8.89 1.38 22.18
C SER A 70 7.80 0.74 21.33
N LEU A 71 6.51 1.01 21.60
CA LEU A 71 5.39 0.46 20.82
C LEU A 71 5.44 0.89 19.35
N VAL A 72 5.75 2.16 19.08
CA VAL A 72 5.75 2.69 17.70
C VAL A 72 6.81 1.99 16.86
N PHE A 73 8.00 1.77 17.43
CA PHE A 73 9.07 1.01 16.79
C PHE A 73 8.66 -0.45 16.62
N TRP A 74 8.12 -1.08 17.65
CA TRP A 74 7.69 -2.48 17.59
C TRP A 74 6.60 -2.73 16.53
N VAL A 75 5.60 -1.86 16.42
CA VAL A 75 4.56 -1.95 15.38
C VAL A 75 5.18 -1.87 13.98
N ARG A 76 6.21 -1.05 13.79
CA ARG A 76 6.94 -0.97 12.52
C ARG A 76 7.71 -2.26 12.23
N GLU A 77 8.37 -2.84 13.22
CA GLU A 77 9.06 -4.14 13.09
C GLU A 77 8.09 -5.25 12.69
N ILE A 78 6.89 -5.32 13.29
CA ILE A 78 5.86 -6.29 12.87
C ILE A 78 5.48 -6.09 11.41
N LYS A 79 5.21 -4.86 10.95
CA LYS A 79 4.85 -4.60 9.54
C LYS A 79 5.94 -5.06 8.57
N ILE A 80 7.21 -4.86 8.94
CA ILE A 80 8.35 -5.33 8.15
C ILE A 80 8.37 -6.86 8.12
N ALA A 81 8.21 -7.52 9.27
CA ALA A 81 8.17 -8.98 9.35
C ALA A 81 7.00 -9.61 8.60
N LEU A 82 5.80 -9.01 8.65
CA LEU A 82 4.63 -9.46 7.86
C LEU A 82 4.91 -9.38 6.36
N SER A 83 5.57 -8.29 5.91
CA SER A 83 5.91 -8.10 4.50
C SER A 83 7.00 -9.07 4.05
N ALA A 84 8.06 -9.23 4.84
CA ALA A 84 9.20 -10.11 4.54
C ALA A 84 8.82 -11.61 4.62
N GLY A 85 7.95 -11.97 5.56
CA GLY A 85 7.37 -13.30 5.72
C GLY A 85 6.20 -13.57 4.76
N GLN A 86 5.82 -12.61 3.90
CA GLN A 86 4.70 -12.73 2.97
C GLN A 86 3.39 -13.17 3.64
N ILE A 87 3.16 -12.70 4.87
CA ILE A 87 1.99 -13.04 5.68
C ILE A 87 0.87 -12.04 5.33
N TYR A 88 0.01 -12.43 4.39
CA TYR A 88 -1.08 -11.56 3.90
C TYR A 88 -2.46 -11.89 4.48
N ASP A 89 -2.66 -13.14 4.95
CA ASP A 89 -3.92 -13.53 5.58
C ASP A 89 -4.14 -12.76 6.89
N ALA A 90 -5.31 -12.16 7.06
CA ALA A 90 -5.61 -11.28 8.18
C ALA A 90 -5.51 -12.01 9.53
N ARG A 91 -5.96 -13.28 9.60
CA ARG A 91 -5.86 -14.07 10.84
C ARG A 91 -4.43 -14.45 11.15
N ALA A 92 -3.64 -14.81 10.14
CA ALA A 92 -2.21 -15.09 10.31
C ALA A 92 -1.43 -13.85 10.77
N GLN A 93 -1.76 -12.66 10.25
CA GLN A 93 -1.15 -11.40 10.70
C GLN A 93 -1.48 -11.11 12.17
N VAL A 94 -2.73 -11.31 12.58
CA VAL A 94 -3.16 -11.14 13.98
C VAL A 94 -2.46 -12.16 14.89
N ALA A 95 -2.44 -13.44 14.51
CA ALA A 95 -1.77 -14.49 15.27
C ALA A 95 -0.28 -14.20 15.44
N PHE A 96 0.39 -13.75 14.38
CA PHE A 96 1.78 -13.32 14.41
C PHE A 96 1.99 -12.10 15.33
N GLY A 97 1.09 -11.12 15.28
CA GLY A 97 1.10 -9.99 16.20
C GLY A 97 1.02 -10.44 17.66
N ILE A 98 0.04 -11.29 17.98
CA ILE A 98 -0.20 -11.81 19.34
C ILE A 98 0.97 -12.68 19.83
N SER A 99 1.56 -13.51 18.97
CA SER A 99 2.69 -14.37 19.36
C SER A 99 3.92 -13.56 19.78
N ASN A 100 4.09 -12.36 19.24
CA ASN A 100 5.17 -11.43 19.55
C ASN A 100 4.85 -10.49 20.72
N LEU A 101 3.71 -10.67 21.39
CA LEU A 101 3.39 -9.98 22.64
C LEU A 101 3.85 -10.77 23.86
N GLY A 102 4.33 -10.04 24.86
CA GLY A 102 4.71 -10.54 26.18
C GLY A 102 4.03 -9.75 27.29
N GLY A 103 4.28 -10.16 28.53
CA GLY A 103 3.90 -9.40 29.73
C GLY A 103 2.46 -8.88 29.74
N ARG A 104 2.30 -7.58 29.99
CA ARG A 104 0.99 -6.91 30.07
C ARG A 104 0.29 -6.86 28.73
N ALA A 105 1.04 -6.70 27.63
CA ALA A 105 0.46 -6.65 26.30
C ALA A 105 -0.17 -7.99 25.91
N ARG A 106 0.49 -9.13 26.22
CA ARG A 106 -0.07 -10.46 25.99
C ARG A 106 -1.31 -10.73 26.84
N ALA A 107 -1.26 -10.37 28.12
CA ALA A 107 -2.41 -10.53 29.02
C ALA A 107 -3.63 -9.74 28.53
N TRP A 108 -3.41 -8.49 28.11
CA TRP A 108 -4.45 -7.65 27.50
C TRP A 108 -5.04 -8.28 26.23
N ALA A 109 -4.20 -8.73 25.30
CA ALA A 109 -4.66 -9.33 24.04
C ALA A 109 -5.47 -10.62 24.29
N MET A 110 -5.01 -11.48 25.19
CA MET A 110 -5.70 -12.72 25.55
C MET A 110 -7.03 -12.45 26.25
N ALA A 111 -7.11 -11.41 27.09
CA ALA A 111 -8.37 -11.02 27.73
C ALA A 111 -9.41 -10.57 26.68
N ARG A 112 -9.01 -9.81 25.66
CA ARG A 112 -9.88 -9.41 24.55
C ARG A 112 -10.41 -10.63 23.77
N GLU A 113 -9.52 -11.54 23.37
CA GLU A 113 -9.88 -12.76 22.65
C GLU A 113 -10.76 -13.71 23.47
N THR A 114 -10.53 -13.81 24.79
CA THR A 114 -11.36 -14.63 25.67
C THR A 114 -12.77 -14.05 25.83
N ALA A 115 -12.88 -12.72 25.93
CA ALA A 115 -14.17 -12.05 26.07
C ALA A 115 -14.98 -12.08 24.76
N THR A 116 -14.31 -12.05 23.62
CA THR A 116 -14.94 -12.12 22.30
C THR A 116 -13.99 -12.85 21.35
N PRO A 117 -14.24 -14.14 21.07
CA PRO A 117 -13.41 -14.89 20.13
C PRO A 117 -13.38 -14.22 18.75
N GLY A 118 -12.18 -13.98 18.21
CA GLY A 118 -12.02 -13.24 16.96
C GLY A 118 -12.23 -11.73 17.11
N TYR A 119 -12.00 -11.19 18.32
CA TYR A 119 -12.06 -9.75 18.59
C TYR A 119 -11.19 -8.96 17.61
N PHE A 120 -9.99 -9.46 17.32
CA PHE A 120 -9.11 -8.84 16.34
C PHE A 120 -9.42 -9.35 14.92
N THR A 121 -10.13 -8.52 14.14
CA THR A 121 -10.54 -8.86 12.76
C THR A 121 -9.42 -8.68 11.72
N SER A 122 -8.44 -7.81 12.01
CA SER A 122 -7.30 -7.53 11.15
C SER A 122 -6.11 -6.98 11.95
N TRP A 123 -4.92 -6.99 11.34
CA TRP A 123 -3.75 -6.32 11.92
C TRP A 123 -3.97 -4.82 12.11
N SER A 124 -4.61 -4.12 11.17
CA SER A 124 -4.86 -2.68 11.29
C SER A 124 -5.75 -2.34 12.49
N PHE A 125 -6.77 -3.15 12.74
CA PHE A 125 -7.63 -3.00 13.93
C PHE A 125 -6.84 -3.28 15.22
N MET A 126 -6.05 -4.36 15.24
CA MET A 126 -5.19 -4.68 16.38
C MET A 126 -4.16 -3.57 16.68
N GLU A 127 -3.52 -3.00 15.65
CA GLU A 127 -2.58 -1.88 15.79
C GLU A 127 -3.27 -0.66 16.41
N GLN A 128 -4.48 -0.33 15.96
CA GLN A 128 -5.24 0.79 16.51
C GLN A 128 -5.57 0.58 18.00
N GLU A 129 -6.03 -0.62 18.35
CA GLU A 129 -6.32 -0.98 19.74
C GLU A 129 -5.07 -0.96 20.63
N LEU A 130 -3.92 -1.45 20.13
CA LEU A 130 -2.64 -1.38 20.82
C LEU A 130 -2.21 0.07 21.06
N ARG A 131 -2.30 0.93 20.04
CA ARG A 131 -1.98 2.35 20.17
C ARG A 131 -2.89 3.05 21.17
N SER A 132 -4.20 2.79 21.09
CA SER A 132 -5.19 3.35 22.01
C SER A 132 -4.90 2.93 23.45
N THR A 133 -4.63 1.65 23.68
CA THR A 133 -4.41 1.10 25.02
C THR A 133 -3.07 1.51 25.61
N PHE A 134 -1.98 1.41 24.86
CA PHE A 134 -0.62 1.54 25.39
C PHE A 134 0.05 2.89 25.14
N LEU A 135 -0.40 3.70 24.18
CA LEU A 135 0.07 5.09 24.02
C LEU A 135 -0.78 6.05 24.84
N LEU A 136 -2.11 6.03 24.67
CA LEU A 136 -2.98 7.04 25.30
C LEU A 136 -3.10 6.86 26.81
N ALA A 137 -3.16 5.62 27.31
CA ALA A 137 -3.19 5.39 28.76
C ALA A 137 -1.91 5.90 29.45
N ASN A 138 -0.76 5.81 28.76
CA ASN A 138 0.52 6.25 29.28
C ASN A 138 0.68 7.78 29.23
N VAL A 139 0.21 8.43 28.15
CA VAL A 139 0.13 9.91 28.06
C VAL A 139 -0.74 10.47 29.18
N ALA A 140 -1.94 9.91 29.37
CA ALA A 140 -2.85 10.36 30.42
C ALA A 140 -2.30 10.12 31.84
N TYR A 141 -1.56 9.04 32.06
CA TYR A 141 -0.84 8.80 33.32
C TYR A 141 0.29 9.82 33.54
N ARG A 142 1.15 10.06 32.55
CA ARG A 142 2.24 11.05 32.62
C ARG A 142 1.72 12.46 32.93
N HIS A 143 0.62 12.89 32.31
CA HIS A 143 0.01 14.19 32.62
C HIS A 143 -0.55 14.27 34.06
N ARG A 144 -1.15 13.18 34.57
CA ARG A 144 -1.72 13.15 35.93
C ARG A 144 -0.68 13.02 37.05
N CYS A 145 0.50 12.49 36.74
CA CYS A 145 1.61 12.35 37.67
C CYS A 145 2.55 13.57 37.63
N ALA A 146 2.73 14.21 36.47
CA ALA A 146 3.53 15.43 36.35
C ALA A 146 2.91 16.65 37.08
N GLY A 147 1.58 16.66 37.29
CA GLY A 147 0.89 17.70 38.04
C GLY A 147 0.90 17.54 39.58
N ARG A 148 1.60 16.53 40.12
CA ARG A 148 1.52 16.15 41.55
C ARG A 148 2.89 15.92 42.21
N CYS A 149 3.91 16.69 41.83
CA CYS A 149 5.10 16.86 42.66
C CYS A 149 5.05 18.22 43.37
N PRO A 150 4.96 18.29 44.71
CA PRO A 150 5.33 19.53 45.39
C PRO A 150 6.84 19.69 45.18
N ARG A 151 7.24 20.70 44.41
CA ARG A 151 8.63 21.16 44.41
C ARG A 151 8.88 21.71 45.83
N THR A 152 9.59 20.96 46.66
CA THR A 152 10.20 21.49 47.86
C THR A 152 11.30 22.46 47.43
N PRO A 153 11.24 23.76 47.80
CA PRO A 153 12.38 24.64 47.64
C PRO A 153 13.42 24.33 48.71
N LEU A 154 14.70 24.30 48.32
CA LEU A 154 15.85 24.43 49.22
C LEU A 154 15.97 25.86 49.73
#